data_AF-A0A7S2QEE4-F1
#
_entry.id   AF-A0A7S2QEE4-F1
#
_cell.length_a   1.000
_cell.length_b   1.000
_cell.length_c   1.000
_cell.angle_alpha   90.00
_cell.angle_beta   90.00
_cell.angle_gamma   90.00
#
_symmetry.space_group_name_H-M   'P 1'
#
loop_
_entity.id
_entity.type
_entity.pdbx_description
1 polymer ?
#
loop_
_entity_poly.entity_id
_entity_poly.type
_entity_poly.pdbx_seq_one_letter_code
_entity_poly.pdbx_strand_id
1 'polypeptide(L)'
;KLITLGAICTIMDAVLRTEPADISTAPVATALRGEDPEGEKEPEPYGLGIDALAKQLETTDITCPDLNIARARILEYFSQLRVQRKIWPWEEGQFMMEFQDRGGEALAKELLRNVYSSGGGIRSPMTCEYVESYYPEFRAWRDAVFWWKYFMITNPDFFPRPGSKFKYSQGFLIWQLKQNCQGKPCYQVMMDQKRLKLLPTDEPCGSESRFASLALPSELAGTHVFTEDDVLHVPRLPSFDNLLSQSDVELLVAYLTAPYIRIPMILNFFAADNRIHALRNKDLQRCLQGAILEPSTYCPGYAEVPAEVPATKPELLGT
;
A
#
# COMPACT_ATOMS: atom_id res chain seq x y z
N LYS A 1 -9.71 6.09 -3.24
CA LYS A 1 -10.00 5.49 -1.90
C LYS A 1 -8.71 5.20 -1.12
N LEU A 2 -7.76 4.43 -1.68
CA LEU A 2 -6.46 4.16 -1.05
C LEU A 2 -5.73 5.44 -0.61
N ILE A 3 -5.60 6.41 -1.52
CA ILE A 3 -4.94 7.70 -1.24
C ILE A 3 -5.70 8.48 -0.16
N THR A 4 -7.03 8.56 -0.23
CA THR A 4 -7.86 9.27 0.75
C THR A 4 -7.74 8.69 2.16
N LEU A 5 -7.82 7.35 2.28
CA LEU A 5 -7.64 6.67 3.57
C LEU A 5 -6.20 6.77 4.07
N GLY A 6 -5.22 6.76 3.15
CA GLY A 6 -3.83 7.00 3.47
C GLY A 6 -3.61 8.41 4.03
N ALA A 7 -4.20 9.43 3.41
CA ALA A 7 -4.14 10.80 3.91
C ALA A 7 -4.75 10.93 5.32
N ILE A 8 -5.89 10.27 5.58
CA ILE A 8 -6.48 10.21 6.92
C ILE A 8 -5.51 9.56 7.90
N CYS A 9 -4.93 8.40 7.56
CA CYS A 9 -3.98 7.70 8.43
C CYS A 9 -2.70 8.51 8.67
N THR A 10 -2.19 9.22 7.66
CA THR A 10 -1.05 10.13 7.76
C THR A 10 -1.35 11.29 8.72
N ILE A 11 -2.50 11.94 8.57
CA ILE A 11 -2.90 13.04 9.46
C ILE A 11 -3.06 12.52 10.90
N MET A 12 -3.70 11.36 11.10
CA MET A 12 -3.86 10.77 12.42
C MET A 12 -2.51 10.41 13.06
N ASP A 13 -1.61 9.75 12.32
CA ASP A 13 -0.27 9.40 12.81
C ASP A 13 0.54 10.67 13.15
N ALA A 14 0.47 11.71 12.32
CA ALA A 14 1.13 13.00 12.59
C ALA A 14 0.58 13.70 13.83
N VAL A 15 -0.73 13.71 14.03
CA VAL A 15 -1.37 14.28 15.22
C VAL A 15 -0.96 13.49 16.46
N LEU A 16 -0.99 12.15 16.40
CA LEU A 16 -0.60 11.28 17.52
C LEU A 16 0.89 11.40 17.86
N ARG A 17 1.75 11.75 16.90
CA ARG A 17 3.17 12.00 17.12
C ARG A 17 3.51 13.44 17.45
N THR A 18 2.54 14.33 17.54
CA THR A 18 2.81 15.74 17.89
C THR A 18 3.44 15.81 19.28
N GLU A 19 4.45 16.66 19.43
CA GLU A 19 5.18 16.78 20.69
C GLU A 19 4.23 17.30 21.78
N PRO A 20 4.04 16.53 22.86
CA PRO A 20 3.20 17.01 23.93
C PRO A 20 3.91 18.14 24.68
N ALA A 21 3.14 19.11 25.15
CA ALA A 21 3.66 20.13 26.06
C ALA A 21 4.14 19.52 27.39
N ASP A 22 3.59 18.36 27.78
CA ASP A 22 3.97 17.59 28.96
C ASP A 22 3.96 16.09 28.61
N ILE A 23 5.12 15.43 28.70
CA ILE A 23 5.34 14.01 28.36
C ILE A 23 4.42 13.09 29.17
N SER A 24 4.04 13.49 30.39
CA SER A 24 3.12 12.71 31.24
C SER A 24 1.68 12.71 30.74
N THR A 25 1.32 13.65 29.86
CA THR A 25 -0.06 13.84 29.36
C THR A 25 -0.34 13.21 28.00
N ALA A 26 0.68 12.70 27.31
CA ALA A 26 0.52 12.06 25.99
C ALA A 26 1.27 10.72 25.88
N PRO A 27 0.87 9.70 26.64
CA PRO A 27 1.51 8.38 26.64
C PRO A 27 1.51 7.70 25.25
N VAL A 28 0.51 7.97 24.41
CA VAL A 28 0.49 7.46 23.03
C VAL A 28 1.59 8.09 22.16
N ALA A 29 1.83 9.39 22.28
CA ALA A 29 2.88 10.07 21.53
C ALA A 29 4.27 9.56 21.94
N THR A 30 4.52 9.48 23.26
CA THR A 30 5.77 8.98 23.84
C THR A 30 6.05 7.54 23.41
N ALA A 31 5.05 6.66 23.56
CA ALA A 31 5.17 5.26 23.16
C ALA A 31 5.43 5.12 21.65
N LEU A 32 4.74 5.89 20.79
CA LEU A 32 4.95 5.82 19.34
C LEU A 32 6.34 6.27 18.88
N ARG A 33 6.93 7.22 19.59
CA ARG A 33 8.33 7.65 19.36
C ARG A 33 9.34 6.67 19.95
N GLY A 34 8.87 5.71 20.76
CA GLY A 34 9.72 4.79 21.49
C GLY A 34 10.58 5.50 22.53
N GLU A 35 10.16 6.69 22.98
CA GLU A 35 10.90 7.46 23.97
C GLU A 35 10.77 6.77 25.33
N ASP A 36 11.90 6.43 25.95
CA ASP A 36 11.95 5.92 27.31
C ASP A 36 12.18 7.10 28.28
N PRO A 37 11.17 7.53 29.04
CA PRO A 37 11.34 8.64 29.99
C PRO A 37 12.34 8.32 31.11
N GLU A 38 12.62 7.04 31.37
CA GLU A 38 13.60 6.59 32.37
C GLU A 38 15.02 6.47 31.78
N GLY A 39 15.16 6.51 30.44
CA GLY A 39 16.44 6.47 29.73
C GLY A 39 17.21 5.15 29.86
N GLU A 40 16.53 4.06 30.21
CA GLU A 40 17.15 2.75 30.42
C GLU A 40 17.39 1.99 29.10
N LYS A 41 16.66 2.34 28.04
CA LYS A 41 16.73 1.67 26.74
C LYS A 41 16.89 2.65 25.58
N GLU A 42 17.53 2.16 24.51
CA GLU A 42 17.52 2.88 23.23
C GLU A 42 16.08 2.99 22.70
N PRO A 43 15.72 4.13 22.07
CA PRO A 43 14.37 4.34 21.61
C PRO A 43 14.04 3.42 20.43
N GLU A 44 12.97 2.64 20.58
CA GLU A 44 12.45 1.73 19.56
C GLU A 44 11.12 2.23 18.99
N PRO A 45 11.13 3.21 18.07
CA PRO A 45 9.92 3.84 17.55
C PRO A 45 9.03 2.86 16.79
N TYR A 46 7.72 3.02 17.01
CA TYR A 46 6.68 2.28 16.31
C TYR A 46 6.19 3.05 15.09
N GLY A 47 5.74 2.34 14.05
CA GLY A 47 5.15 2.98 12.88
C GLY A 47 4.56 2.01 11.87
N LEU A 48 3.87 2.57 10.89
CA LEU A 48 3.11 1.79 9.91
C LEU A 48 4.02 1.31 8.76
N GLY A 49 3.80 0.07 8.32
CA GLY A 49 4.36 -0.43 7.06
C GLY A 49 3.64 0.19 5.86
N ILE A 50 4.42 0.69 4.89
CA ILE A 50 3.91 1.32 3.66
C ILE A 50 4.20 0.54 2.37
N ASP A 51 4.96 -0.53 2.46
CA ASP A 51 5.45 -1.28 1.29
C ASP A 51 4.30 -1.75 0.40
N ALA A 52 3.24 -2.28 1.02
CA ALA A 52 2.03 -2.71 0.29
C ALA A 52 1.28 -1.54 -0.34
N LEU A 53 1.24 -0.37 0.30
CA LEU A 53 0.62 0.82 -0.30
C LEU A 53 1.41 1.27 -1.52
N ALA A 54 2.74 1.40 -1.39
CA ALA A 54 3.62 1.85 -2.45
C ALA A 54 3.39 1.00 -3.70
N LYS A 55 3.45 -0.33 -3.56
CA LYS A 55 3.19 -1.32 -4.63
C LYS A 55 1.82 -1.17 -5.27
N GLN A 56 0.75 -1.03 -4.47
CA GLN A 56 -0.60 -0.86 -5.01
C GLN A 56 -0.76 0.45 -5.79
N LEU A 57 -0.03 1.50 -5.40
CA LEU A 57 -0.13 2.81 -6.02
C LEU A 57 0.76 2.97 -7.26
N GLU A 58 1.64 2.03 -7.59
CA GLU A 58 2.49 2.12 -8.80
C GLU A 58 1.66 2.03 -10.08
N THR A 59 0.66 1.16 -10.07
CA THR A 59 -0.16 0.82 -11.24
C THR A 59 -1.58 1.39 -11.17
N THR A 60 -1.86 2.24 -10.16
CA THR A 60 -3.17 2.88 -10.03
C THR A 60 -3.21 4.13 -10.89
N ASP A 61 -4.14 4.18 -11.85
CA ASP A 61 -4.42 5.40 -12.62
C ASP A 61 -4.82 6.57 -11.71
N ILE A 62 -4.06 7.67 -11.78
CA ILE A 62 -4.37 8.91 -11.07
C ILE A 62 -4.64 10.02 -12.07
N THR A 63 -5.92 10.33 -12.29
CA THR A 63 -6.36 11.39 -13.21
C THR A 63 -6.31 12.79 -12.59
N CYS A 64 -6.26 12.89 -11.25
CA CYS A 64 -6.33 14.16 -10.54
C CYS A 64 -4.95 14.54 -9.97
N PRO A 65 -4.37 15.69 -10.36
CA PRO A 65 -3.06 16.13 -9.85
C PRO A 65 -3.00 16.21 -8.32
N ASP A 66 -4.08 16.67 -7.67
CA ASP A 66 -4.16 16.77 -6.21
C ASP A 66 -4.00 15.40 -5.53
N LEU A 67 -4.55 14.35 -6.13
CA LEU A 67 -4.40 12.99 -5.62
C LEU A 67 -2.97 12.47 -5.80
N ASN A 68 -2.27 12.87 -6.87
CA ASN A 68 -0.89 12.47 -7.07
C ASN A 68 0.06 13.15 -6.08
N ILE A 69 -0.19 14.44 -5.78
CA ILE A 69 0.51 15.17 -4.71
C ILE A 69 0.24 14.52 -3.36
N ALA A 70 -1.03 14.21 -3.06
CA ALA A 70 -1.38 13.53 -1.81
C ALA A 70 -0.70 12.17 -1.69
N ARG A 71 -0.67 11.37 -2.76
CA ARG A 71 0.09 10.11 -2.82
C ARG A 71 1.56 10.33 -2.46
N ALA A 72 2.23 11.27 -3.13
CA ALA A 72 3.64 11.56 -2.88
C ALA A 72 3.88 11.96 -1.43
N ARG A 73 3.04 12.83 -0.86
CA ARG A 73 3.14 13.27 0.54
C ARG A 73 2.93 12.15 1.56
N ILE A 74 1.99 11.23 1.30
CA ILE A 74 1.75 10.07 2.18
C ILE A 74 3.00 9.17 2.21
N LEU A 75 3.53 8.85 1.02
CA LEU A 75 4.69 7.98 0.87
C LEU A 75 5.94 8.64 1.47
N GLU A 76 6.14 9.94 1.20
CA GLU A 76 7.22 10.75 1.77
C GLU A 76 7.16 10.75 3.30
N TYR A 77 6.01 11.10 3.88
CA TYR A 77 5.82 11.17 5.33
C TYR A 77 6.25 9.88 6.02
N PHE A 78 5.69 8.75 5.61
CA PHE A 78 5.98 7.47 6.26
C PHE A 78 7.39 6.95 5.96
N SER A 79 7.96 7.27 4.79
CA SER A 79 9.35 6.91 4.47
C SER A 79 10.37 7.68 5.31
N GLN A 80 10.02 8.88 5.78
CA GLN A 80 10.86 9.70 6.65
C GLN A 80 10.78 9.28 8.12
N LEU A 81 9.75 8.53 8.52
CA LEU A 81 9.65 8.01 9.88
C LEU A 81 10.72 6.95 10.11
N ARG A 82 11.53 7.15 11.16
CA ARG A 82 12.39 6.09 11.69
C ARG A 82 11.48 5.08 12.39
N VAL A 83 11.21 3.95 11.75
CA VAL A 83 10.39 2.88 12.30
C VAL A 83 11.26 1.66 12.55
N GLN A 84 11.35 1.23 13.82
CA GLN A 84 12.00 -0.03 14.17
C GLN A 84 10.96 -1.13 14.39
N ARG A 85 9.81 -0.78 14.99
CA ARG A 85 8.70 -1.72 15.26
C ARG A 85 7.52 -1.41 14.35
N LYS A 86 7.38 -2.17 13.26
CA LYS A 86 6.18 -2.09 12.42
C LYS A 86 4.94 -2.50 13.22
N ILE A 87 3.96 -1.61 13.29
CA ILE A 87 2.65 -1.92 13.88
C ILE A 87 1.70 -2.38 12.78
N TRP A 88 0.88 -3.38 13.13
CA TRP A 88 -0.12 -3.97 12.24
C TRP A 88 0.40 -4.32 10.84
N PRO A 89 1.52 -5.07 10.71
CA PRO A 89 2.09 -5.45 9.41
C PRO A 89 1.31 -6.60 8.77
N TRP A 90 -0.02 -6.47 8.67
CA TRP A 90 -0.89 -7.54 8.21
C TRP A 90 -0.61 -7.95 6.76
N GLU A 91 -0.12 -7.02 5.95
CA GLU A 91 0.34 -7.25 4.58
C GLU A 91 1.47 -8.28 4.48
N GLU A 92 2.37 -8.36 5.47
CA GLU A 92 3.50 -9.31 5.47
C GLU A 92 3.01 -10.76 5.61
N GLY A 93 1.87 -10.94 6.28
CA GLY A 93 1.18 -12.22 6.42
C GLY A 93 0.01 -12.39 5.47
N GLN A 94 0.03 -11.74 4.29
CA GLN A 94 -1.03 -11.81 3.28
C GLN A 94 -2.43 -11.50 3.84
N PHE A 95 -2.50 -10.57 4.78
CA PHE A 95 -3.71 -10.16 5.49
C PHE A 95 -4.39 -11.29 6.30
N MET A 96 -3.67 -12.39 6.60
CA MET A 96 -4.15 -13.44 7.52
C MET A 96 -4.29 -12.96 8.97
N MET A 97 -3.64 -11.84 9.31
CA MET A 97 -3.71 -11.21 10.63
C MET A 97 -3.41 -12.18 11.78
N GLU A 98 -2.41 -13.05 11.60
CA GLU A 98 -1.89 -13.90 12.67
C GLU A 98 -1.50 -13.03 13.87
N PHE A 99 -1.82 -13.50 15.06
CA PHE A 99 -1.42 -12.83 16.29
C PHE A 99 0.09 -12.91 16.44
N GLN A 100 0.69 -11.76 16.69
CA GLN A 100 2.12 -11.65 16.94
C GLN A 100 2.32 -10.78 18.17
N ASP A 101 3.11 -11.26 19.12
CA ASP A 101 3.42 -10.54 20.36
C ASP A 101 4.50 -9.46 20.14
N ARG A 102 4.32 -8.65 19.10
CA ARG A 102 5.23 -7.58 18.66
C ARG A 102 4.45 -6.46 17.98
N GLY A 103 5.12 -5.34 17.68
CA GLY A 103 4.51 -4.24 16.95
C GLY A 103 3.30 -3.67 17.71
N GLY A 104 2.10 -3.81 17.13
CA GLY A 104 0.86 -3.25 17.71
C GLY A 104 0.52 -3.80 19.10
N GLU A 105 0.78 -5.09 19.37
CA GLU A 105 0.56 -5.65 20.72
C GLU A 105 1.58 -5.13 21.72
N ALA A 106 2.85 -4.99 21.32
CA ALA A 106 3.88 -4.42 22.19
C ALA A 106 3.55 -2.95 22.55
N LEU A 107 3.10 -2.16 21.57
CA LEU A 107 2.61 -0.80 21.79
C LEU A 107 1.44 -0.79 22.78
N ALA A 108 0.42 -1.64 22.60
CA ALA A 108 -0.72 -1.70 23.50
C ALA A 108 -0.34 -2.17 24.92
N LYS A 109 0.63 -3.08 25.07
CA LYS A 109 1.20 -3.46 26.38
C LYS A 109 1.89 -2.29 27.07
N GLU A 110 2.64 -1.51 26.31
CA GLU A 110 3.36 -0.33 26.82
C GLU A 110 2.38 0.74 27.34
N LEU A 111 1.32 1.01 26.58
CA LEU A 111 0.23 1.89 27.00
C LEU A 111 -0.46 1.41 28.29
N LEU A 112 -0.67 0.10 28.42
CA LEU A 112 -1.25 -0.48 29.64
C LEU A 112 -0.30 -0.46 30.84
N ARG A 113 1.02 -0.54 30.64
CA ARG A 113 2.01 -0.47 31.73
C ARG A 113 1.86 0.82 32.53
N ASN A 114 1.52 1.92 31.85
CA ASN A 114 1.30 3.23 32.47
C ASN A 114 0.02 3.28 33.31
N VAL A 115 -0.93 2.37 33.09
CA VAL A 115 -2.22 2.32 33.80
C VAL A 115 -2.24 1.23 34.88
N TYR A 116 -1.55 0.11 34.64
CA TYR A 116 -1.57 -1.06 35.52
C TYR A 116 -0.15 -1.61 35.77
N SER A 117 0.19 -1.77 37.05
CA SER A 117 1.47 -2.35 37.49
C SER A 117 1.53 -3.89 37.40
N SER A 118 0.45 -4.57 36.98
CA SER A 118 0.34 -6.04 37.03
C SER A 118 -0.39 -6.57 35.79
N GLY A 119 0.36 -6.86 34.72
CA GLY A 119 -0.15 -7.39 33.44
C GLY A 119 -0.59 -8.85 33.47
N GLY A 120 -1.21 -9.31 34.56
CA GLY A 120 -1.62 -10.71 34.73
C GLY A 120 -2.97 -11.00 34.09
N GLY A 121 -2.99 -11.47 32.84
CA GLY A 121 -4.15 -12.16 32.25
C GLY A 121 -4.74 -11.60 30.95
N ILE A 122 -4.25 -10.46 30.45
CA ILE A 122 -4.72 -9.92 29.17
C ILE A 122 -4.01 -10.65 28.03
N ARG A 123 -4.73 -11.52 27.33
CA ARG A 123 -4.20 -12.31 26.19
C ARG A 123 -3.87 -11.44 24.97
N SER A 124 -4.63 -10.37 24.74
CA SER A 124 -4.46 -9.43 23.63
C SER A 124 -4.85 -8.01 24.06
N PRO A 125 -3.89 -7.20 24.53
CA PRO A 125 -4.07 -5.78 24.80
C PRO A 125 -4.73 -5.00 23.65
N MET A 126 -4.42 -5.35 22.40
CA MET A 126 -5.04 -4.77 21.20
C MET A 126 -6.57 -4.87 21.15
N THR A 127 -7.15 -5.88 21.81
CA THR A 127 -8.61 -6.13 21.87
C THR A 127 -9.19 -5.86 23.25
N CYS A 128 -8.39 -5.28 24.14
CA CYS A 128 -8.76 -5.05 25.53
C CYS A 128 -9.59 -3.77 25.66
N GLU A 129 -10.78 -3.89 26.26
CA GLU A 129 -11.69 -2.77 26.53
C GLU A 129 -11.04 -1.66 27.36
N TYR A 130 -10.08 -2.00 28.23
CA TYR A 130 -9.35 -1.00 29.02
C TYR A 130 -8.50 -0.08 28.15
N VAL A 131 -7.74 -0.61 27.18
CA VAL A 131 -6.94 0.23 26.26
C VAL A 131 -7.87 1.17 25.50
N GLU A 132 -9.01 0.67 25.02
CA GLU A 132 -9.98 1.47 24.30
C GLU A 132 -10.64 2.56 25.16
N SER A 133 -10.78 2.32 26.46
CA SER A 133 -11.40 3.27 27.40
C SER A 133 -10.44 4.37 27.85
N TYR A 134 -9.17 4.02 28.14
CA TYR A 134 -8.15 4.98 28.57
C TYR A 134 -7.52 5.74 27.40
N TYR A 135 -7.43 5.12 26.23
CA TYR A 135 -6.80 5.68 25.02
C TYR A 135 -7.75 5.57 23.83
N PRO A 136 -8.86 6.33 23.80
CA PRO A 136 -9.84 6.29 22.71
C PRO A 136 -9.22 6.63 21.33
N GLU A 137 -8.18 7.46 21.31
CA GLU A 137 -7.41 7.80 20.11
C GLU A 137 -6.69 6.59 19.51
N PHE A 138 -6.22 5.65 20.34
CA PHE A 138 -5.62 4.40 19.89
C PHE A 138 -6.63 3.55 19.13
N ARG A 139 -7.85 3.42 19.68
CA ARG A 139 -8.95 2.69 19.03
C ARG A 139 -9.29 3.30 17.68
N ALA A 140 -9.48 4.62 17.63
CA ALA A 140 -9.81 5.33 16.40
C ALA A 140 -8.73 5.12 15.32
N TRP A 141 -7.47 5.20 15.72
CA TRP A 141 -6.34 5.02 14.82
C TRP A 141 -6.19 3.58 14.32
N ARG A 142 -6.28 2.59 15.21
CA ARG A 142 -6.31 1.16 14.84
C ARG A 142 -7.38 0.89 13.78
N ASP A 143 -8.59 1.38 14.00
CA ASP A 143 -9.72 1.11 13.13
C ASP A 143 -9.57 1.85 11.78
N ALA A 144 -9.03 3.07 11.77
CA ALA A 144 -8.71 3.80 10.53
C ALA A 144 -7.63 3.08 9.70
N VAL A 145 -6.55 2.64 10.34
CA VAL A 145 -5.48 1.87 9.69
C VAL A 145 -5.99 0.53 9.17
N PHE A 146 -6.87 -0.14 9.93
CA PHE A 146 -7.54 -1.33 9.45
C PHE A 146 -8.28 -1.11 8.15
N TRP A 147 -9.14 -0.09 8.08
CA TRP A 147 -9.84 0.19 6.84
C TRP A 147 -8.87 0.50 5.71
N TRP A 148 -7.83 1.28 5.99
CA TRP A 148 -6.82 1.60 4.99
C TRP A 148 -6.12 0.35 4.44
N LYS A 149 -5.60 -0.53 5.30
CA LYS A 149 -4.94 -1.79 4.92
C LYS A 149 -5.91 -2.78 4.29
N TYR A 150 -7.16 -2.85 4.76
CA TYR A 150 -8.21 -3.66 4.15
C TYR A 150 -8.42 -3.30 2.68
N PHE A 151 -8.39 -2.01 2.33
CA PHE A 151 -8.47 -1.58 0.93
C PHE A 151 -7.21 -1.82 0.11
N MET A 152 -6.13 -2.39 0.67
CA MET A 152 -4.92 -2.82 -0.06
C MET A 152 -4.95 -4.30 -0.50
N ILE A 153 -5.91 -5.09 0.00
CA ILE A 153 -6.06 -6.53 -0.31
C ILE A 153 -6.24 -6.76 -1.82
N THR A 154 -5.39 -7.55 -2.45
CA THR A 154 -5.41 -7.73 -3.91
C THR A 154 -6.61 -8.51 -4.41
N ASN A 155 -7.02 -9.56 -3.69
CA ASN A 155 -8.14 -10.40 -4.09
C ASN A 155 -9.51 -9.68 -3.88
N PRO A 156 -10.30 -9.47 -4.96
CA PRO A 156 -11.59 -8.79 -4.88
C PRO A 156 -12.68 -9.56 -4.10
N ASP A 157 -12.55 -10.87 -3.91
CA ASP A 157 -13.56 -11.72 -3.24
C ASP A 157 -13.67 -11.45 -1.74
N PHE A 158 -12.67 -10.80 -1.16
CA PHE A 158 -12.63 -10.34 0.22
C PHE A 158 -13.53 -9.13 0.45
N PHE A 159 -13.92 -8.41 -0.63
CA PHE A 159 -14.80 -7.25 -0.53
C PHE A 159 -16.28 -7.64 -0.56
N PRO A 160 -17.14 -6.89 0.14
CA PRO A 160 -18.58 -7.07 0.01
C PRO A 160 -19.03 -6.87 -1.44
N ARG A 161 -20.00 -7.69 -1.87
CA ARG A 161 -20.51 -7.63 -3.25
C ARG A 161 -21.07 -6.22 -3.56
N PRO A 162 -20.84 -5.72 -4.79
CA PRO A 162 -21.43 -4.46 -5.26
C PRO A 162 -22.96 -4.45 -5.04
N GLY A 163 -23.49 -3.35 -4.51
CA GLY A 163 -24.92 -3.19 -4.21
C GLY A 163 -25.31 -3.43 -2.74
N SER A 164 -24.38 -3.89 -1.91
CA SER A 164 -24.58 -3.95 -0.46
C SER A 164 -24.72 -2.52 0.09
N LYS A 165 -25.91 -2.15 0.58
CA LYS A 165 -26.13 -0.85 1.24
C LYS A 165 -25.58 -0.90 2.65
N PHE A 166 -24.54 -0.13 2.92
CA PHE A 166 -23.98 0.06 4.25
C PHE A 166 -24.55 1.31 4.90
N LYS A 167 -24.99 1.20 6.16
CA LYS A 167 -25.30 2.37 6.98
C LYS A 167 -24.02 2.84 7.68
N TYR A 168 -23.91 4.13 7.95
CA TYR A 168 -22.78 4.69 8.70
C TYR A 168 -22.64 4.05 10.09
N SER A 169 -23.76 3.73 10.75
CA SER A 169 -23.79 3.02 12.03
C SER A 169 -23.19 1.62 11.97
N GLN A 170 -22.96 1.09 10.77
CA GLN A 170 -22.35 -0.21 10.56
C GLN A 170 -20.83 -0.11 10.46
N GLY A 171 -20.24 1.08 10.38
CA GLY A 171 -18.78 1.24 10.22
C GLY A 171 -17.93 0.83 11.42
N PHE A 172 -18.53 0.48 12.57
CA PHE A 172 -17.81 0.09 13.77
C PHE A 172 -17.20 -1.30 13.65
N LEU A 173 -15.93 -1.39 14.03
CA LEU A 173 -15.17 -2.63 14.03
C LEU A 173 -15.24 -3.31 15.39
N ILE A 174 -15.47 -4.62 15.39
CA ILE A 174 -15.41 -5.47 16.56
C ILE A 174 -14.27 -6.47 16.35
N TRP A 175 -13.29 -6.42 17.23
CA TRP A 175 -12.08 -7.25 17.16
C TRP A 175 -12.18 -8.43 18.11
N GLN A 176 -11.83 -9.63 17.64
CA GLN A 176 -11.81 -10.84 18.44
C GLN A 176 -10.56 -11.67 18.12
N LEU A 177 -9.93 -12.25 19.14
CA LEU A 177 -8.86 -13.22 18.95
C LEU A 177 -9.48 -14.62 18.80
N LYS A 178 -9.27 -15.26 17.65
CA LYS A 178 -9.74 -16.63 17.35
C LYS A 178 -8.61 -17.49 16.82
N GLN A 179 -8.86 -18.78 16.62
CA GLN A 179 -7.92 -19.67 15.95
C GLN A 179 -8.26 -19.76 14.45
N ASN A 180 -7.24 -19.76 13.60
CA ASN A 180 -7.38 -20.07 12.18
C ASN A 180 -7.59 -21.58 11.97
N CYS A 181 -7.78 -21.99 10.71
CA CYS A 181 -7.85 -23.41 10.28
C CYS A 181 -6.64 -24.24 10.73
N GLN A 182 -5.47 -23.61 10.88
CA GLN A 182 -4.22 -24.23 11.33
C GLN A 182 -4.04 -24.20 12.86
N GLY A 183 -5.05 -23.73 13.63
CA GLY A 183 -4.99 -23.64 15.09
C GLY A 183 -4.18 -22.46 15.65
N LYS A 184 -3.57 -21.63 14.81
CA LYS A 184 -2.83 -20.43 15.22
C LYS A 184 -3.79 -19.31 15.62
N PRO A 185 -3.48 -18.52 16.67
CA PRO A 185 -4.28 -17.35 17.01
C PRO A 185 -4.21 -16.28 15.91
N CYS A 186 -5.35 -15.73 15.50
CA CYS A 186 -5.48 -14.65 14.54
C CYS A 186 -6.58 -13.67 14.96
N TYR A 187 -6.47 -12.43 14.50
CA TYR A 187 -7.52 -11.45 14.71
C TYR A 187 -8.67 -11.67 13.72
N GLN A 188 -9.89 -11.59 14.23
CA GLN A 188 -11.10 -11.53 13.42
C GLN A 188 -11.74 -10.16 13.63
N VAL A 189 -11.96 -9.43 12.53
CA VAL A 189 -12.69 -8.16 12.54
C VAL A 189 -14.09 -8.33 11.95
N MET A 190 -15.09 -7.87 12.68
CA MET A 190 -16.49 -7.85 12.26
C MET A 190 -16.99 -6.41 12.14
N MET A 191 -17.93 -6.22 11.23
CA MET A 191 -18.60 -4.95 10.97
C MET A 191 -20.09 -5.10 11.36
N ASP A 192 -20.51 -4.50 12.49
CA ASP A 192 -21.89 -4.54 13.01
C ASP A 192 -22.56 -5.92 12.88
N GLN A 193 -21.91 -6.95 13.43
CA GLN A 193 -22.27 -8.38 13.40
C GLN A 193 -22.08 -9.13 12.06
N LYS A 194 -21.83 -8.44 10.95
CA LYS A 194 -21.44 -9.08 9.69
C LYS A 194 -19.93 -9.30 9.68
N ARG A 195 -19.51 -10.55 9.50
CA ARG A 195 -18.09 -10.88 9.33
C ARG A 195 -17.61 -10.22 8.05
N LEU A 196 -16.56 -9.40 8.15
CA LEU A 196 -15.77 -9.13 6.96
C LEU A 196 -15.18 -10.48 6.54
N LYS A 197 -15.21 -10.78 5.24
CA LYS A 197 -14.49 -11.92 4.68
C LYS A 197 -13.01 -11.60 4.72
N LEU A 198 -12.46 -11.51 5.92
CA LEU A 198 -11.04 -11.47 6.25
C LEU A 198 -10.63 -12.78 6.92
N LEU A 199 -11.57 -13.73 6.99
CA LEU A 199 -11.26 -15.05 7.49
C LEU A 199 -10.10 -15.62 6.66
N PRO A 200 -9.18 -16.31 7.33
CA PRO A 200 -8.06 -16.99 6.70
C PRO A 200 -8.64 -18.11 5.85
N THR A 201 -9.02 -17.80 4.63
CA THR A 201 -9.09 -18.82 3.58
C THR A 201 -7.65 -19.27 3.37
N ASP A 202 -7.42 -20.59 3.29
CA ASP A 202 -6.10 -21.19 3.08
C ASP A 202 -5.38 -20.70 1.80
N GLU A 203 -6.07 -19.89 1.01
CA GLU A 203 -5.56 -19.35 -0.23
C GLU A 203 -4.95 -17.96 0.01
N PRO A 204 -3.66 -17.78 -0.35
CA PRO A 204 -3.00 -16.49 -0.28
C PRO A 204 -3.79 -15.45 -1.07
N CYS A 205 -3.76 -14.20 -0.61
CA CYS A 205 -4.27 -13.09 -1.41
C CYS A 205 -3.44 -13.01 -2.71
N GLY A 206 -3.97 -13.55 -3.81
CA GLY A 206 -3.26 -13.66 -5.08
C GLY A 206 -2.94 -12.31 -5.72
N SER A 207 -1.87 -12.29 -6.52
CA SER A 207 -1.20 -11.15 -7.21
C SER A 207 -0.54 -10.09 -6.32
N GLU A 208 0.59 -9.54 -6.79
CA GLU A 208 1.34 -8.46 -6.11
C GLU A 208 0.60 -7.12 -6.15
N SER A 209 -0.17 -6.86 -7.20
CA SER A 209 -1.01 -5.66 -7.38
C SER A 209 -2.49 -6.05 -7.59
N ARG A 210 -3.44 -5.27 -7.05
CA ARG A 210 -4.88 -5.48 -7.35
C ARG A 210 -5.19 -5.12 -8.81
N PHE A 211 -4.54 -4.09 -9.32
CA PHE A 211 -4.76 -3.55 -10.64
C PHE A 211 -3.52 -3.86 -11.49
N ALA A 212 -3.70 -4.62 -12.56
CA ALA A 212 -2.65 -4.81 -13.55
C ALA A 212 -2.31 -3.45 -14.18
N SER A 213 -1.02 -3.17 -14.36
CA SER A 213 -0.59 -1.98 -15.09
C SER A 213 -0.96 -2.13 -16.56
N LEU A 214 -1.58 -1.09 -17.10
CA LEU A 214 -1.99 -1.01 -18.50
C LEU A 214 -0.82 -0.62 -19.41
N ALA A 215 0.27 -0.13 -18.84
CA ALA A 215 1.49 0.30 -19.53
C ALA A 215 2.70 -0.61 -19.25
N LEU A 216 2.50 -1.77 -18.62
CA LEU A 216 3.57 -2.73 -18.39
C LEU A 216 3.90 -3.45 -19.70
N PRO A 217 5.18 -3.44 -20.15
CA PRO A 217 5.60 -4.13 -21.37
C PRO A 217 5.17 -5.61 -21.40
N SER A 218 5.29 -6.29 -20.25
CA SER A 218 4.96 -7.71 -20.12
C SER A 218 3.49 -8.03 -20.35
N GLU A 219 2.57 -7.15 -19.91
CA GLU A 219 1.13 -7.34 -20.11
C GLU A 219 0.75 -7.16 -21.58
N LEU A 220 1.40 -6.22 -22.27
CA LEU A 220 1.19 -5.98 -23.70
C LEU A 220 1.81 -7.08 -24.57
N ALA A 221 3.00 -7.58 -24.22
CA ALA A 221 3.67 -8.64 -24.95
C ALA A 221 3.06 -10.02 -24.69
N GLY A 222 2.37 -10.21 -23.56
CA GLY A 222 1.89 -11.53 -23.10
C GLY A 222 3.03 -12.47 -22.66
N THR A 223 4.25 -11.93 -22.60
CA THR A 223 5.47 -12.60 -22.15
C THR A 223 6.25 -11.63 -21.29
N HIS A 224 7.11 -12.17 -20.45
CA HIS A 224 7.90 -11.37 -19.54
C HIS A 224 8.97 -10.53 -20.28
N VAL A 225 8.90 -9.21 -20.15
CA VAL A 225 9.77 -8.21 -20.80
C VAL A 225 10.26 -7.21 -19.75
N PHE A 226 11.58 -7.09 -19.60
CA PHE A 226 12.18 -6.09 -18.70
C PHE A 226 13.00 -5.04 -19.46
N THR A 227 13.65 -5.43 -20.54
CA THR A 227 14.56 -4.59 -21.31
C THR A 227 14.12 -4.49 -22.76
N GLU A 228 14.65 -3.50 -23.48
CA GLU A 228 14.47 -3.41 -24.94
C GLU A 228 14.93 -4.68 -25.67
N ASP A 229 16.03 -5.29 -25.21
CA ASP A 229 16.59 -6.51 -25.82
C ASP A 229 15.60 -7.69 -25.72
N ASP A 230 14.88 -7.79 -24.60
CA ASP A 230 13.84 -8.81 -24.43
C ASP A 230 12.73 -8.69 -25.48
N VAL A 231 12.40 -7.45 -25.91
CA VAL A 231 11.37 -7.20 -26.93
C VAL A 231 11.76 -7.80 -28.27
N LEU A 232 13.03 -7.72 -28.64
CA LEU A 232 13.56 -8.29 -29.89
C LEU A 232 13.43 -9.82 -29.95
N HIS A 233 13.34 -10.46 -28.79
CA HIS A 233 13.17 -11.91 -28.66
C HIS A 233 11.70 -12.36 -28.59
N VAL A 234 10.73 -11.43 -28.61
CA VAL A 234 9.31 -11.76 -28.64
C VAL A 234 8.89 -12.13 -30.07
N PRO A 235 8.52 -13.39 -30.36
CA PRO A 235 8.31 -13.84 -31.73
C PRO A 235 7.06 -13.25 -32.40
N ARG A 236 6.04 -12.89 -31.60
CA ARG A 236 4.80 -12.29 -32.10
C ARG A 236 4.17 -11.41 -31.03
N LEU A 237 4.08 -10.12 -31.33
CA LEU A 237 3.37 -9.13 -30.55
C LEU A 237 1.90 -8.98 -31.01
N PRO A 238 1.01 -8.44 -30.17
CA PRO A 238 -0.38 -8.18 -30.56
C PRO A 238 -0.46 -7.19 -31.73
N SER A 239 -1.37 -7.42 -32.68
CA SER A 239 -1.52 -6.53 -33.85
C SER A 239 -2.57 -5.42 -33.67
N PHE A 240 -3.27 -5.35 -32.53
CA PHE A 240 -4.31 -4.35 -32.21
C PHE A 240 -5.29 -4.12 -33.37
N ASP A 241 -5.97 -5.17 -33.82
CA ASP A 241 -6.86 -5.13 -35.00
C ASP A 241 -6.16 -4.73 -36.31
N ASN A 242 -4.87 -5.06 -36.43
CA ASN A 242 -3.99 -4.69 -37.54
C ASN A 242 -3.86 -3.16 -37.74
N LEU A 243 -4.06 -2.37 -36.68
CA LEU A 243 -3.90 -0.92 -36.70
C LEU A 243 -2.43 -0.49 -36.61
N LEU A 244 -1.56 -1.34 -36.06
CA LEU A 244 -0.12 -1.14 -35.97
C LEU A 244 0.59 -2.30 -36.65
N SER A 245 1.71 -2.01 -37.34
CA SER A 245 2.59 -3.05 -37.86
C SER A 245 3.35 -3.73 -36.71
N GLN A 246 3.91 -4.92 -36.95
CA GLN A 246 4.73 -5.60 -35.95
C GLN A 246 5.90 -4.72 -35.48
N SER A 247 6.60 -4.05 -36.40
CA SER A 247 7.69 -3.13 -36.09
C SER A 247 7.24 -1.92 -35.26
N ASP A 248 6.03 -1.39 -35.50
CA ASP A 248 5.47 -0.31 -34.69
C ASP A 248 5.17 -0.79 -33.26
N VAL A 249 4.71 -2.03 -33.09
CA VAL A 249 4.41 -2.59 -31.77
C VAL A 249 5.69 -2.93 -31.01
N GLU A 250 6.71 -3.45 -31.68
CA GLU A 250 8.06 -3.64 -31.09
C GLU A 250 8.60 -2.31 -30.57
N LEU A 251 8.50 -1.24 -31.37
CA LEU A 251 8.91 0.09 -30.97
C LEU A 251 8.10 0.63 -29.77
N LEU A 252 6.78 0.46 -29.79
CA LEU A 252 5.91 0.87 -28.70
C LEU A 252 6.28 0.17 -27.38
N VAL A 253 6.48 -1.15 -27.41
CA VAL A 253 6.84 -1.94 -26.23
C VAL A 253 8.24 -1.56 -25.74
N ALA A 254 9.21 -1.35 -26.64
CA ALA A 254 10.53 -0.84 -26.29
C ALA A 254 10.46 0.54 -25.62
N TYR A 255 9.58 1.43 -26.05
CA TYR A 255 9.41 2.75 -25.41
C TYR A 255 8.87 2.65 -23.98
N LEU A 256 8.07 1.61 -23.69
CA LEU A 256 7.55 1.37 -22.34
C LEU A 256 8.61 0.82 -21.37
N THR A 257 9.71 0.23 -21.86
CA THR A 257 10.82 -0.22 -21.00
C THR A 257 11.74 0.92 -20.55
N ALA A 258 11.56 2.13 -21.08
CA ALA A 258 12.34 3.32 -20.76
C ALA A 258 11.53 4.31 -19.88
N PRO A 259 11.35 4.04 -18.56
CA PRO A 259 10.40 4.76 -17.71
C PRO A 259 10.58 6.29 -17.73
N TYR A 260 11.81 6.78 -17.58
CA TYR A 260 12.14 8.21 -17.45
C TYR A 260 11.83 9.07 -18.70
N ILE A 261 11.78 8.47 -19.89
CA ILE A 261 11.44 9.14 -21.16
C ILE A 261 10.19 8.54 -21.82
N ARG A 262 9.48 7.65 -21.11
CA ARG A 262 8.29 6.94 -21.59
C ARG A 262 7.23 7.90 -22.12
N ILE A 263 6.84 8.89 -21.31
CA ILE A 263 5.76 9.82 -21.65
C ILE A 263 6.02 10.55 -22.98
N PRO A 264 7.14 11.28 -23.17
CA PRO A 264 7.39 11.96 -24.43
C PRO A 264 7.54 11.00 -25.61
N MET A 265 8.13 9.82 -25.42
CA MET A 265 8.30 8.82 -26.49
C MET A 265 6.96 8.25 -26.96
N ILE A 266 6.09 7.85 -26.04
CA ILE A 266 4.76 7.30 -26.34
C ILE A 266 3.85 8.37 -26.96
N LEU A 267 3.89 9.61 -26.46
CA LEU A 267 3.13 10.72 -27.05
C LEU A 267 3.60 11.02 -28.48
N ASN A 268 4.92 11.07 -28.70
CA ASN A 268 5.48 11.30 -30.02
C ASN A 268 5.17 10.15 -31.00
N PHE A 269 5.19 8.90 -30.51
CA PHE A 269 4.84 7.73 -31.30
C PHE A 269 3.43 7.85 -31.91
N PHE A 270 2.43 8.19 -31.09
CA PHE A 270 1.05 8.36 -31.59
C PHE A 270 0.83 9.66 -32.38
N ALA A 271 1.62 10.71 -32.12
CA ALA A 271 1.57 11.96 -32.87
C ALA A 271 2.21 11.85 -34.26
N ALA A 272 3.19 10.95 -34.43
CA ALA A 272 3.92 10.74 -35.68
C ALA A 272 3.16 9.84 -36.67
N ASP A 273 3.49 9.98 -37.95
CA ASP A 273 3.11 9.09 -39.06
C ASP A 273 1.63 8.71 -39.14
N ASN A 274 0.73 9.63 -38.73
CA ASN A 274 -0.71 9.42 -38.71
C ASN A 274 -1.18 8.22 -37.84
N ARG A 275 -0.35 7.80 -36.87
CA ARG A 275 -0.65 6.71 -35.92
C ARG A 275 -1.76 7.05 -34.93
N ILE A 276 -2.21 8.30 -34.87
CA ILE A 276 -3.34 8.73 -34.03
C ILE A 276 -4.62 7.91 -34.31
N HIS A 277 -4.80 7.41 -35.53
CA HIS A 277 -5.92 6.54 -35.88
C HIS A 277 -5.90 5.18 -35.15
N ALA A 278 -4.73 4.71 -34.72
CA ALA A 278 -4.59 3.48 -33.95
C ALA A 278 -5.25 3.58 -32.57
N LEU A 279 -5.40 4.79 -32.03
CA LEU A 279 -6.15 5.06 -30.80
C LEU A 279 -7.66 4.82 -30.94
N ARG A 280 -8.16 4.27 -32.06
CA ARG A 280 -9.50 3.66 -32.11
C ARG A 280 -9.59 2.36 -31.31
N ASN A 281 -8.47 1.64 -31.15
CA ASN A 281 -8.41 0.44 -30.33
C ASN A 281 -8.33 0.82 -28.84
N LYS A 282 -9.18 0.17 -28.03
CA LYS A 282 -9.32 0.48 -26.61
C LYS A 282 -8.10 0.08 -25.77
N ASP A 283 -7.36 -0.93 -26.19
CA ASP A 283 -6.19 -1.39 -25.46
C ASP A 283 -5.00 -0.46 -25.69
N LEU A 284 -4.88 0.12 -26.89
CA LEU A 284 -3.94 1.21 -27.15
C LEU A 284 -4.30 2.49 -26.39
N GLN A 285 -5.59 2.83 -26.27
CA GLN A 285 -6.04 3.94 -25.42
C GLN A 285 -5.67 3.70 -23.94
N ARG A 286 -5.88 2.48 -23.44
CA ARG A 286 -5.54 2.08 -22.07
C ARG A 286 -4.04 2.11 -21.83
N CYS A 287 -3.23 1.65 -22.77
CA CYS A 287 -1.77 1.71 -22.71
C CYS A 287 -1.28 3.17 -22.66
N LEU A 288 -1.79 4.03 -23.53
CA LEU A 288 -1.48 5.47 -23.50
C LEU A 288 -1.90 6.10 -22.16
N GLN A 289 -3.10 5.76 -21.68
CA GLN A 289 -3.60 6.24 -20.39
C GLN A 289 -2.70 5.82 -19.24
N GLY A 290 -2.35 4.53 -19.16
CA GLY A 290 -1.47 4.00 -18.12
C GLY A 290 -0.08 4.64 -18.19
N ALA A 291 0.47 4.82 -19.39
CA ALA A 291 1.81 5.39 -19.56
C ALA A 291 1.93 6.82 -19.02
N ILE A 292 0.84 7.58 -19.04
CA ILE A 292 0.76 8.98 -18.59
C ILE A 292 0.27 9.09 -17.14
N LEU A 293 -0.69 8.26 -16.73
CA LEU A 293 -1.41 8.43 -15.47
C LEU A 293 -0.98 7.47 -14.35
N GLU A 294 -0.26 6.39 -14.68
CA GLU A 294 0.34 5.53 -13.67
C GLU A 294 1.60 6.21 -13.11
N PRO A 295 1.64 6.49 -11.80
CA PRO A 295 2.73 7.21 -11.18
C PRO A 295 3.97 6.36 -10.93
N SER A 296 3.94 5.07 -11.28
CA SER A 296 5.10 4.16 -11.22
C SER A 296 5.67 3.95 -9.81
N THR A 297 6.79 3.21 -9.73
CA THR A 297 7.49 2.88 -8.48
C THR A 297 7.92 4.14 -7.71
N TYR A 298 7.58 4.17 -6.42
CA TYR A 298 7.99 5.25 -5.53
C TYR A 298 9.44 5.06 -5.09
N CYS A 299 10.27 6.08 -5.27
CA CYS A 299 11.65 6.09 -4.81
C CYS A 299 11.77 6.97 -3.53
N PRO A 300 12.06 6.39 -2.35
CA PRO A 300 12.19 7.17 -1.12
C PRO A 300 13.49 7.99 -1.11
N GLY A 301 13.35 9.31 -0.95
CA GLY A 301 14.46 10.25 -0.80
C GLY A 301 15.01 10.82 -2.11
N TYR A 302 16.05 11.65 -2.00
CA TYR A 302 16.89 12.00 -3.15
C TYR A 302 17.81 10.82 -3.41
N ALA A 303 17.30 9.80 -4.10
CA ALA A 303 18.11 8.67 -4.53
C ALA A 303 19.38 9.16 -5.27
N GLU A 304 20.46 8.37 -5.18
CA GLU A 304 21.63 8.57 -6.02
C GLU A 304 21.16 8.68 -7.48
N VAL A 305 21.46 9.82 -8.11
CA VAL A 305 21.14 10.01 -9.53
C VAL A 305 21.87 8.91 -10.31
N PRO A 306 21.17 8.11 -11.13
CA PRO A 306 21.81 7.07 -11.93
C PRO A 306 22.94 7.67 -12.76
N ALA A 307 24.16 7.14 -12.58
CA ALA A 307 25.37 7.66 -13.24
C ALA A 307 25.63 7.04 -14.62
N GLU A 308 24.95 5.94 -14.94
CA GLU A 308 25.19 5.12 -16.13
C GLU A 308 23.87 4.77 -16.83
N VAL A 309 23.94 4.55 -18.15
CA VAL A 309 22.84 4.04 -18.98
C VAL A 309 23.35 2.80 -19.72
N PRO A 310 22.77 1.59 -19.50
CA PRO A 310 21.69 1.29 -18.56
C PRO A 310 22.10 1.47 -17.08
N ALA A 311 21.15 1.83 -16.22
CA ALA A 311 21.45 2.03 -14.80
C ALA A 311 21.75 0.68 -14.11
N THR A 312 22.83 0.64 -13.33
CA THR A 312 23.22 -0.53 -12.53
C THR A 312 22.18 -0.91 -11.48
N LYS A 313 21.40 0.08 -11.01
CA LYS A 313 20.27 -0.08 -10.08
C LYS A 313 18.99 0.47 -10.73
N PRO A 314 18.22 -0.37 -11.46
CA PRO A 314 17.01 0.07 -12.17
C PRO A 314 15.92 0.62 -11.24
N GLU A 315 15.87 0.17 -9.98
CA GLU A 315 14.97 0.67 -8.94
C GLU A 315 15.13 2.17 -8.61
N LEU A 316 16.26 2.78 -9.00
CA LEU A 316 16.50 4.22 -8.87
C LEU A 316 15.93 5.02 -10.05
N LEU A 317 15.56 4.36 -11.16
CA LEU A 317 14.96 4.98 -12.34
C LEU A 317 13.45 5.25 -12.14
N GLY A 318 13.05 5.57 -10.91
CA GLY A 318 11.68 5.98 -10.58
C GLY A 318 11.16 6.99 -11.60
N THR A 319 9.86 6.94 -11.88
CA THR A 319 9.19 7.84 -12.84
C THR A 319 8.46 8.96 -12.13
#